data_AF-A0A9Q0GFP7-F1
#
_entry.id   AF-A0A9Q0GFP7-F1
#
_cell.length_a   1.000
_cell.length_b   1.000
_cell.length_c   1.000
_cell.angle_alpha   90.00
_cell.angle_beta   90.00
_cell.angle_gamma   90.00
#
_symmetry.space_group_name_H-M   'P 1'
#
loop_
_entity.id
_entity.type
_entity.pdbx_description
1 polymer ?
#
loop_
_entity_poly.entity_id
_entity_poly.type
_entity_poly.pdbx_seq_one_letter_code
_entity_poly.pdbx_strand_id
1 'polypeptide(L)'
;MNDLYLLGFHSSPTAANNKYYDFNGRDEAIGAGRFFSAQKADWKPLGYDGSYANGLPGRDRVSLGRGQLLLATKTLYKRDGKSTDGWKSSLIVVIQMMLESARFGLQLDYVVKNWDGYVPPTPLLVGIQTEWGKLSDRYREALKANNRFIPPITLDGGRIVIRTIEELEESRVLTLVAQPNRHSTVHLRAGGALTHSA
;
A
#
# COMPACT_ATOMS: atom_id res chain seq x y z
N MET A 1 -10.13 6.34 -5.71
CA MET A 1 -9.28 5.73 -4.65
C MET A 1 -8.30 6.81 -4.23
N ASN A 2 -8.38 7.32 -3.01
CA ASN A 2 -7.69 8.60 -2.70
C ASN A 2 -6.30 8.42 -2.09
N ASP A 3 -6.10 7.31 -1.36
CA ASP A 3 -4.95 7.23 -0.46
C ASP A 3 -4.18 5.90 -0.55
N LEU A 4 -4.64 4.96 -1.38
CA LEU A 4 -4.10 3.59 -1.51
C LEU A 4 -3.88 2.83 -0.19
N TYR A 5 -4.62 3.16 0.87
CA TYR A 5 -4.54 2.39 2.12
C TYR A 5 -5.23 1.04 2.01
N LEU A 6 -4.62 0.02 2.61
CA LEU A 6 -5.25 -1.28 2.80
C LEU A 6 -6.36 -1.14 3.84
N LEU A 7 -7.61 -1.40 3.45
CA LEU A 7 -8.76 -1.33 4.35
C LEU A 7 -8.92 -2.61 5.17
N GLY A 8 -8.61 -3.74 4.55
CA GLY A 8 -8.75 -5.07 5.12
C GLY A 8 -8.34 -6.13 4.12
N PHE A 9 -8.56 -7.39 4.47
CA PHE A 9 -8.35 -8.52 3.58
C PHE A 9 -9.36 -9.63 3.83
N HIS A 10 -9.61 -10.43 2.80
CA HIS A 10 -10.52 -11.56 2.87
C HIS A 10 -9.74 -12.87 2.96
N SER A 11 -10.23 -13.78 3.79
CA SER A 11 -9.68 -15.12 4.02
C SER A 11 -10.82 -16.12 3.84
N SER A 12 -10.64 -17.10 2.97
CA SER A 12 -11.66 -18.12 2.72
C SER A 12 -11.00 -19.45 2.37
N PRO A 13 -10.25 -20.07 3.30
CA PRO A 13 -9.63 -21.36 3.06
C PRO A 13 -10.67 -22.49 2.99
N THR A 14 -11.85 -22.28 3.59
CA THR A 14 -13.01 -23.17 3.50
C THR A 14 -14.29 -22.34 3.57
N ALA A 15 -15.43 -22.89 3.11
CA ALA A 15 -16.73 -22.22 3.21
C ALA A 15 -17.12 -21.86 4.66
N ALA A 16 -16.72 -22.70 5.63
CA ALA A 16 -16.95 -22.48 7.06
C ALA A 16 -15.98 -21.46 7.69
N ASN A 17 -14.92 -21.05 6.98
CA ASN A 17 -13.93 -20.10 7.45
C ASN A 17 -13.85 -18.90 6.50
N ASN A 18 -15.01 -18.41 6.07
CA ASN A 18 -15.12 -17.25 5.19
C ASN A 18 -15.12 -15.96 6.03
N LYS A 19 -14.01 -15.24 6.08
CA LYS A 19 -13.80 -14.10 6.98
C LYS A 19 -13.30 -12.87 6.25
N TYR A 20 -13.82 -11.70 6.63
CA TYR A 20 -13.25 -10.41 6.25
C TYR A 20 -12.60 -9.76 7.46
N TYR A 21 -11.31 -9.48 7.35
CA TYR A 21 -10.50 -8.85 8.38
C TYR A 21 -10.36 -7.36 8.10
N ASP A 22 -10.85 -6.51 9.00
CA ASP A 22 -10.82 -5.05 8.84
C ASP A 22 -9.83 -4.40 9.82
N PHE A 23 -8.98 -3.50 9.34
CA PHE A 23 -8.00 -2.83 10.21
C PHE A 23 -8.68 -1.87 11.20
N ASN A 24 -9.47 -0.94 10.69
CA ASN A 24 -9.88 0.24 11.46
C ASN A 24 -11.20 0.08 12.21
N GLY A 25 -11.75 -1.14 12.29
CA GLY A 25 -13.13 -1.32 12.75
C GLY A 25 -14.08 -0.40 11.99
N ARG A 26 -13.74 -0.07 10.73
CA ARG A 26 -14.58 0.80 9.91
C ARG A 26 -15.89 0.09 9.75
N ASP A 27 -16.94 0.88 9.90
CA ASP A 27 -18.34 0.47 9.88
C ASP A 27 -18.55 -0.79 9.02
N GLU A 28 -19.14 -1.83 9.61
CA GLU A 28 -19.40 -3.13 8.97
C GLU A 28 -20.07 -2.94 7.59
N ALA A 29 -20.86 -1.88 7.46
CA ALA A 29 -21.51 -1.43 6.23
C ALA A 29 -20.54 -1.07 5.08
N ILE A 30 -19.35 -0.52 5.37
CA ILE A 30 -18.35 -0.15 4.37
C ILE A 30 -17.51 -1.36 3.95
N GLY A 31 -17.11 -2.20 4.90
CA GLY A 31 -16.21 -3.34 4.65
C GLY A 31 -16.92 -4.57 4.07
N ALA A 32 -17.87 -5.12 4.83
CA ALA A 32 -18.55 -6.37 4.46
C ALA A 32 -19.59 -6.15 3.36
N GLY A 33 -20.33 -5.05 3.43
CA GLY A 33 -21.41 -4.72 2.48
C GLY A 33 -20.95 -4.34 1.07
N ARG A 34 -19.76 -3.72 0.92
CA ARG A 34 -19.31 -3.21 -0.39
C ARG A 34 -18.46 -4.18 -1.21
N PHE A 35 -17.67 -5.03 -0.55
CA PHE A 35 -16.69 -5.87 -1.25
C PHE A 35 -17.05 -7.36 -1.26
N PHE A 36 -17.80 -7.84 -0.27
CA PHE A 36 -18.03 -9.28 -0.07
C PHE A 36 -19.49 -9.63 0.28
N SER A 37 -20.45 -8.75 -0.06
CA SER A 37 -21.89 -8.94 0.22
C SER A 37 -22.47 -10.24 -0.36
N ALA A 38 -21.93 -10.71 -1.49
CA ALA A 38 -22.34 -11.97 -2.10
C ALA A 38 -21.86 -13.22 -1.34
N GLN A 39 -20.86 -13.11 -0.47
CA GLN A 39 -20.16 -14.26 0.11
C GLN A 39 -20.54 -14.54 1.57
N LYS A 40 -21.32 -13.69 2.25
CA LYS A 40 -21.64 -13.83 3.70
C LYS A 40 -20.38 -14.08 4.55
N ALA A 41 -19.34 -13.28 4.35
CA ALA A 41 -18.12 -13.41 5.13
C ALA A 41 -18.35 -12.92 6.56
N ASP A 42 -17.89 -13.67 7.56
CA ASP A 42 -17.88 -13.24 8.95
C ASP A 42 -16.91 -12.06 9.09
N TRP A 43 -17.44 -10.91 9.51
CA TRP A 43 -16.62 -9.75 9.79
C TRP A 43 -15.79 -9.94 11.06
N LYS A 44 -14.51 -9.56 11.00
CA LYS A 44 -13.57 -9.61 12.12
C LYS A 44 -12.70 -8.35 12.18
N PRO A 45 -12.78 -7.54 13.25
CA PRO A 45 -11.88 -6.43 13.42
C PRO A 45 -10.49 -6.95 13.80
N LEU A 46 -9.45 -6.31 13.27
CA LEU A 46 -8.06 -6.58 13.63
C LEU A 46 -7.61 -5.82 14.88
N GLY A 47 -8.34 -4.76 15.26
CA GLY A 47 -8.09 -3.98 16.47
C GLY A 47 -6.92 -3.00 16.36
N TYR A 48 -6.50 -2.61 15.15
CA TYR A 48 -5.50 -1.56 14.91
C TYR A 48 -5.59 -0.99 13.50
N ASP A 49 -5.18 0.27 13.35
CA ASP A 49 -5.47 1.11 12.18
C ASP A 49 -4.78 0.75 10.86
N GLY A 50 -3.89 -0.25 10.88
CA GLY A 50 -3.08 -0.67 9.73
C GLY A 50 -1.86 0.20 9.46
N SER A 51 -1.57 1.19 10.31
CA SER A 51 -0.35 1.97 10.25
C SER A 51 0.85 1.14 10.71
N TYR A 52 2.04 1.47 10.19
CA TYR A 52 3.28 0.86 10.66
C TYR A 52 3.63 1.22 12.11
N ALA A 53 3.08 2.32 12.64
CA ALA A 53 3.32 2.75 14.02
C ALA A 53 2.52 1.93 15.05
N ASN A 54 1.35 1.43 14.65
CA ASN A 54 0.40 0.79 15.56
C ASN A 54 0.18 -0.67 15.18
N GLY A 55 0.85 -1.58 15.91
CA GLY A 55 0.48 -3.00 15.91
C GLY A 55 1.11 -3.87 14.84
N LEU A 56 1.95 -3.33 13.94
CA LEU A 56 2.76 -4.09 12.98
C LEU A 56 4.24 -4.18 13.44
N PRO A 57 4.96 -5.28 13.17
CA PRO A 57 6.39 -5.37 13.45
C PRO A 57 7.21 -4.39 12.58
N GLY A 58 8.50 -4.17 12.94
CA GLY A 58 9.40 -3.28 12.21
C GLY A 58 9.53 -3.66 10.73
N ARG A 59 9.06 -2.78 9.84
CA ARG A 59 8.99 -3.03 8.39
C ARG A 59 10.37 -3.10 7.71
N ASP A 60 11.35 -2.49 8.35
CA ASP A 60 12.78 -2.52 8.02
C ASP A 60 13.41 -3.92 8.16
N ARG A 61 12.74 -4.85 8.85
CA ARG A 61 13.24 -6.21 9.09
C ARG A 61 12.53 -7.28 8.27
N VAL A 62 11.49 -6.91 7.53
CA VAL A 62 10.69 -7.84 6.75
C VAL A 62 11.27 -7.93 5.35
N SER A 63 11.83 -9.10 5.01
CA SER A 63 12.35 -9.36 3.67
C SER A 63 11.25 -9.27 2.61
N LEU A 64 11.61 -8.71 1.46
CA LEU A 64 10.75 -8.60 0.28
C LEU A 64 11.27 -9.52 -0.83
N GLY A 65 10.38 -9.90 -1.73
CA GLY A 65 10.67 -10.79 -2.86
C GLY A 65 9.50 -11.73 -3.15
N ARG A 66 9.53 -12.37 -4.32
CA ARG A 66 8.49 -13.29 -4.83
C ARG A 66 8.13 -14.36 -3.80
N GLY A 67 9.15 -15.01 -3.24
CA GLY A 67 8.97 -16.07 -2.25
C GLY A 67 8.29 -15.57 -0.99
N GLN A 68 8.65 -14.38 -0.50
CA GLN A 68 8.00 -13.75 0.65
C GLN A 68 6.56 -13.36 0.35
N LEU A 69 6.28 -12.80 -0.83
CA LEU A 69 4.91 -12.47 -1.22
C LEU A 69 4.01 -13.72 -1.28
N LEU A 70 4.53 -14.82 -1.83
CA LEU A 70 3.81 -16.09 -1.89
C LEU A 70 3.53 -16.65 -0.48
N LEU A 71 4.51 -16.58 0.43
CA LEU A 71 4.31 -17.00 1.82
C LEU A 71 3.34 -16.10 2.56
N ALA A 72 3.44 -14.79 2.35
CA ALA A 72 2.56 -13.80 2.96
C ALA A 72 1.11 -14.00 2.54
N THR A 73 0.85 -14.13 1.23
CA THR A 73 -0.49 -14.37 0.70
C THR A 73 -1.08 -15.69 1.19
N LYS A 74 -0.29 -16.77 1.22
CA LYS A 74 -0.72 -18.06 1.80
C LYS A 74 -1.07 -17.95 3.28
N THR A 75 -0.27 -17.23 4.07
CA THR A 75 -0.52 -17.02 5.50
C THR A 75 -1.82 -16.24 5.72
N LEU A 76 -2.02 -15.15 4.98
CA LEU A 76 -3.25 -14.34 5.07
C LEU A 76 -4.49 -15.11 4.62
N TYR A 77 -4.38 -15.88 3.54
CA TYR A 77 -5.46 -16.72 3.03
C TYR A 77 -5.85 -17.87 3.99
N LYS A 78 -4.91 -18.38 4.78
CA LYS A 78 -5.18 -19.45 5.75
C LYS A 78 -5.61 -18.92 7.11
N ARG A 79 -5.64 -17.60 7.31
CA ARG A 79 -5.97 -17.01 8.60
C ARG A 79 -7.38 -17.38 9.01
N ASP A 80 -7.51 -17.96 10.21
CA ASP A 80 -8.77 -18.40 10.80
C ASP A 80 -9.22 -17.54 11.99
N GLY A 81 -8.39 -16.58 12.40
CA GLY A 81 -8.65 -15.66 13.51
C GLY A 81 -8.31 -16.22 14.89
N LYS A 82 -7.87 -17.49 14.98
CA LYS A 82 -7.35 -18.10 16.21
C LYS A 82 -5.83 -18.13 16.23
N SER A 83 -5.22 -18.30 15.06
CA SER A 83 -3.77 -18.32 14.91
C SER A 83 -3.13 -16.93 15.17
N THR A 84 -2.09 -16.93 16.01
CA THR A 84 -1.19 -15.81 16.28
C THR A 84 -0.05 -15.73 15.27
N ASP A 85 0.05 -16.68 14.34
CA ASP A 85 1.22 -16.89 13.47
C ASP A 85 1.40 -15.74 12.49
N GLY A 86 2.56 -15.07 12.55
CA GLY A 86 3.27 -14.37 11.44
C GLY A 86 2.51 -13.43 10.49
N TRP A 87 1.21 -13.25 10.66
CA TRP A 87 0.31 -12.68 9.66
C TRP A 87 0.49 -11.16 9.58
N LYS A 88 0.89 -10.53 10.69
CA LYS A 88 1.27 -9.12 10.72
C LYS A 88 2.49 -8.85 9.83
N SER A 89 3.51 -9.71 9.88
CA SER A 89 4.65 -9.63 8.95
C SER A 89 4.20 -9.88 7.51
N SER A 90 3.26 -10.80 7.30
CA SER A 90 2.68 -11.06 5.97
C SER A 90 1.96 -9.84 5.40
N LEU A 91 1.21 -9.10 6.24
CA LEU A 91 0.60 -7.84 5.83
C LEU A 91 1.65 -6.80 5.43
N ILE A 92 2.75 -6.69 6.17
CA ILE A 92 3.83 -5.77 5.80
C ILE A 92 4.38 -6.10 4.42
N VAL A 93 4.63 -7.38 4.12
CA VAL A 93 5.10 -7.81 2.78
C VAL A 93 4.12 -7.35 1.71
N VAL A 94 2.82 -7.63 1.89
CA VAL A 94 1.78 -7.25 0.91
C VAL A 94 1.71 -5.74 0.74
N ILE A 95 1.70 -4.98 1.84
CA ILE A 95 1.64 -3.51 1.79
C ILE A 95 2.88 -2.97 1.06
N GLN A 96 4.08 -3.41 1.41
CA GLN A 96 5.32 -2.93 0.78
C GLN A 96 5.43 -3.29 -0.71
N MET A 97 5.07 -4.53 -1.07
CA MET A 97 5.22 -5.01 -2.44
C MET A 97 4.10 -4.56 -3.38
N MET A 98 2.92 -4.24 -2.86
CA MET A 98 1.79 -3.79 -3.69
C MET A 98 1.55 -2.29 -3.57
N LEU A 99 1.31 -1.79 -2.35
CA LEU A 99 0.86 -0.42 -2.13
C LEU A 99 2.03 0.56 -2.17
N GLU A 100 3.13 0.25 -1.49
CA GLU A 100 4.31 1.13 -1.54
C GLU A 100 4.98 1.08 -2.92
N SER A 101 4.95 -0.06 -3.61
CA SER A 101 5.46 -0.13 -5.00
C SER A 101 4.59 0.64 -6.01
N ALA A 102 3.29 0.83 -5.73
CA ALA A 102 2.44 1.71 -6.52
C ALA A 102 2.70 3.20 -6.22
N ARG A 103 3.02 3.54 -4.96
CA ARG A 103 3.29 4.92 -4.54
C ARG A 103 4.68 5.41 -4.91
N PHE A 104 5.69 4.54 -4.85
CA PHE A 104 7.11 4.87 -4.95
C PHE A 104 7.76 4.01 -6.04
N GLY A 105 8.16 4.62 -7.16
CA GLY A 105 8.86 3.90 -8.23
C GLY A 105 10.18 3.27 -7.76
N LEU A 106 10.91 3.93 -6.84
CA LEU A 106 12.10 3.36 -6.21
C LEU A 106 11.82 2.04 -5.45
N GLN A 107 10.64 1.92 -4.83
CA GLN A 107 10.22 0.69 -4.16
C GLN A 107 9.96 -0.42 -5.18
N LEU A 108 9.29 -0.10 -6.28
CA LEU A 108 9.05 -1.05 -7.37
C LEU A 108 10.38 -1.55 -7.96
N ASP A 109 11.30 -0.64 -8.28
CA ASP A 109 12.61 -0.99 -8.84
C ASP A 109 13.41 -1.87 -7.89
N TYR A 110 13.37 -1.56 -6.59
CA TYR A 110 13.99 -2.40 -5.56
C TYR A 110 13.39 -3.81 -5.53
N VAL A 111 12.06 -3.93 -5.58
CA VAL A 111 11.37 -5.23 -5.57
C VAL A 111 11.68 -6.03 -6.83
N VAL A 112 11.70 -5.40 -8.01
CA VAL A 112 12.03 -6.07 -9.28
C VAL A 112 13.49 -6.54 -9.28
N LYS A 113 14.42 -5.69 -8.83
CA LYS A 113 15.85 -6.05 -8.74
C LYS A 113 16.09 -7.24 -7.81
N ASN A 114 15.34 -7.34 -6.72
CA ASN A 114 15.48 -8.39 -5.70
C ASN A 114 14.34 -9.43 -5.79
N TRP A 115 13.72 -9.60 -6.97
CA TRP A 115 12.49 -10.38 -7.10
C TRP A 115 12.65 -11.83 -6.62
N ASP A 116 13.77 -12.47 -6.93
CA ASP A 116 14.05 -13.85 -6.49
C ASP A 116 14.80 -13.92 -5.15
N GLY A 117 15.03 -12.75 -4.51
CA GLY A 117 15.73 -12.62 -3.24
C GLY A 117 14.82 -12.57 -2.01
N TYR A 118 15.47 -12.44 -0.85
CA TYR A 118 14.84 -12.29 0.47
C TYR A 118 15.47 -11.12 1.21
N VAL A 119 15.35 -9.91 0.65
CA VAL A 119 16.13 -8.75 1.12
C VAL A 119 15.21 -7.75 1.83
N PRO A 120 15.56 -7.28 3.04
CA PRO A 120 14.79 -6.24 3.74
C PRO A 120 14.97 -4.87 3.08
N PRO A 121 13.95 -4.00 3.12
CA PRO A 121 14.01 -2.68 2.49
C PRO A 121 15.15 -1.82 3.08
N THR A 122 15.72 -0.97 2.25
CA THR A 122 16.79 -0.06 2.69
C THR A 122 16.25 1.06 3.58
N PRO A 123 17.09 1.70 4.41
CA PRO A 123 16.68 2.86 5.20
C PRO A 123 16.07 4.00 4.37
N LEU A 124 16.55 4.20 3.14
CA LEU A 124 15.98 5.17 2.20
C LEU A 124 14.53 4.83 1.85
N LEU A 125 14.23 3.58 1.49
CA LEU A 125 12.87 3.13 1.17
C LEU A 125 11.93 3.27 2.37
N VAL A 126 12.42 2.91 3.56
CA VAL A 126 11.66 3.10 4.80
C VAL A 126 11.39 4.59 5.05
N GLY A 127 12.38 5.45 4.81
CA GLY A 127 12.26 6.91 4.96
C GLY A 127 11.18 7.50 4.04
N ILE A 128 11.22 7.21 2.74
CA ILE A 128 10.24 7.75 1.78
C ILE A 128 8.81 7.28 2.10
N GLN A 129 8.64 6.04 2.56
CA GLN A 129 7.34 5.51 2.99
C GLN A 129 6.78 6.28 4.19
N THR A 130 7.61 6.62 5.19
CA THR A 130 7.19 7.43 6.34
C THR A 130 6.74 8.83 5.92
N GLU A 131 7.39 9.39 4.92
CA GLU A 131 7.22 10.79 4.51
C GLU A 131 6.18 10.97 3.39
N TRP A 132 5.47 9.92 2.97
CA TRP A 132 4.56 9.95 1.82
C TRP A 132 3.56 11.13 1.86
N GLY A 133 2.93 11.34 3.01
CA GLY A 133 1.97 12.42 3.23
C GLY A 133 2.62 13.78 3.02
N LYS A 134 3.77 14.02 3.67
CA LYS A 134 4.52 15.28 3.55
C LYS A 134 5.04 15.51 2.13
N LEU A 135 5.52 14.46 1.45
CA LEU A 135 5.95 14.53 0.05
C LEU A 135 4.76 14.91 -0.86
N SER A 136 3.58 14.34 -0.61
CA SER A 136 2.37 14.64 -1.37
C SER A 136 1.88 16.08 -1.14
N ASP A 137 1.97 16.59 0.08
CA ASP A 137 1.66 17.99 0.41
C ASP A 137 2.62 18.95 -0.31
N ARG A 138 3.92 18.68 -0.22
CA ARG A 138 4.95 19.50 -0.88
C ARG A 138 4.81 19.48 -2.39
N TYR A 139 4.42 18.35 -2.98
CA TYR A 139 4.12 18.26 -4.42
C TYR A 139 3.01 19.24 -4.81
N ARG A 140 1.92 19.26 -4.04
CA ARG A 140 0.81 20.20 -4.28
C ARG A 140 1.22 21.65 -4.11
N GLU A 141 2.04 21.94 -3.12
CA GLU A 141 2.57 23.30 -2.91
C GLU A 141 3.46 23.72 -4.08
N ALA A 142 4.33 22.84 -4.56
CA ALA A 142 5.19 23.09 -5.71
C ALA A 142 4.39 23.37 -7.00
N LEU A 143 3.26 22.69 -7.22
CA LEU A 143 2.36 22.99 -8.35
C LEU A 143 1.85 24.45 -8.33
N LYS A 144 1.75 25.06 -7.14
CA LYS A 144 1.36 26.47 -6.98
C LYS A 144 2.56 27.43 -7.04
N ALA A 145 3.78 26.90 -6.95
CA ALA A 145 5.03 27.64 -6.84
C ALA A 145 5.94 27.40 -8.06
N ASN A 146 5.40 27.49 -9.27
CA ASN A 146 6.12 27.31 -10.54
C ASN A 146 6.91 25.99 -10.61
N ASN A 147 6.31 24.89 -10.12
CA ASN A 147 6.88 23.55 -10.11
C ASN A 147 8.20 23.42 -9.30
N ARG A 148 8.43 24.30 -8.33
CA ARG A 148 9.63 24.28 -7.47
C ARG A 148 9.30 23.95 -6.02
N PHE A 149 10.15 23.14 -5.41
CA PHE A 149 10.12 22.87 -3.98
C PHE A 149 10.89 23.96 -3.22
N ILE A 150 10.21 24.63 -2.29
CA ILE A 150 10.80 25.64 -1.42
C ILE A 150 10.42 25.32 0.04
N PRO A 151 11.37 24.84 0.89
CA PRO A 151 12.75 24.48 0.54
C PRO A 151 12.83 23.27 -0.40
N PRO A 152 14.01 22.86 -0.90
CA PRO A 152 14.19 21.59 -1.62
C PRO A 152 13.88 20.36 -0.73
N ILE A 153 13.47 19.25 -1.34
CA ILE A 153 13.32 17.96 -0.65
C ILE A 153 14.70 17.32 -0.52
N THR A 154 15.07 16.87 0.68
CA THR A 154 16.32 16.16 0.94
C THR A 154 16.03 14.76 1.46
N LEU A 155 16.61 13.74 0.82
CA LEU A 155 16.47 12.32 1.17
C LEU A 155 17.85 11.67 1.33
N ASP A 156 17.89 10.48 1.94
CA ASP A 156 19.13 9.71 2.20
C ASP A 156 20.24 10.53 2.88
N GLY A 157 19.91 11.26 3.95
CA GLY A 157 20.87 12.10 4.67
C GLY A 157 21.41 13.28 3.83
N GLY A 158 20.68 13.69 2.79
CA GLY A 158 21.04 14.82 1.92
C GLY A 158 21.74 14.44 0.62
N ARG A 159 21.94 13.14 0.34
CA ARG A 159 22.53 12.66 -0.92
C ARG A 159 21.61 12.86 -2.12
N ILE A 160 20.30 12.78 -1.90
CA ILE A 160 19.30 13.06 -2.92
C ILE A 160 18.67 14.41 -2.57
N VAL A 161 18.78 15.37 -3.49
CA VAL A 161 18.20 16.70 -3.34
C VAL A 161 17.30 16.95 -4.55
N ILE A 162 16.02 17.19 -4.29
CA ILE A 162 14.98 17.39 -5.31
C ILE A 162 14.44 18.80 -5.16
N ARG A 163 14.53 19.56 -6.25
CA ARG A 163 14.27 21.01 -6.33
C ARG A 163 13.04 21.33 -7.16
N THR A 164 12.69 20.46 -8.09
CA THR A 164 11.55 20.64 -8.98
C THR A 164 10.68 19.38 -9.03
N ILE A 165 9.44 19.53 -9.47
CA ILE A 165 8.54 18.41 -9.71
C ILE A 165 9.13 17.43 -10.73
N GLU A 166 9.76 17.95 -11.80
CA GLU A 166 10.44 17.14 -12.82
C GLU A 166 11.52 16.24 -12.18
N GLU A 167 12.39 16.79 -11.34
CA GLU A 167 13.40 16.00 -10.62
C GLU A 167 12.77 14.94 -9.70
N LEU A 168 11.59 15.20 -9.11
CA LEU A 168 10.86 14.22 -8.30
C LEU A 168 10.33 13.05 -9.14
N GLU A 169 9.78 13.36 -10.31
CA GLU A 169 9.22 12.39 -11.24
C GLU A 169 10.33 11.53 -11.87
N GLU A 170 11.40 12.16 -12.33
CA GLU A 170 12.58 11.48 -12.90
C GLU A 170 13.30 10.60 -11.89
N SER A 171 13.43 11.06 -10.63
CA SER A 171 13.99 10.24 -9.55
C SER A 171 13.07 9.10 -9.13
N ARG A 172 11.82 9.07 -9.62
CA ARG A 172 10.79 8.06 -9.31
C ARG A 172 10.58 7.88 -7.82
N VAL A 173 10.87 8.93 -7.03
CA VAL A 173 10.61 8.96 -5.60
C VAL A 173 9.11 8.92 -5.38
N LEU A 174 8.31 9.66 -6.14
CA LEU A 174 6.85 9.65 -6.00
C LEU A 174 6.19 9.35 -7.34
N THR A 175 5.35 8.32 -7.37
CA THR A 175 4.55 7.95 -8.55
C THR A 175 3.07 8.26 -8.33
N LEU A 176 2.60 8.20 -7.08
CA LEU A 176 1.22 8.55 -6.72
C LEU A 176 1.18 9.53 -5.56
N VAL A 177 0.51 10.66 -5.79
CA VAL A 177 0.29 11.73 -4.82
C VAL A 177 -0.98 11.40 -4.01
N ALA A 178 -0.90 11.43 -2.68
CA ALA A 178 -2.08 11.29 -1.81
C ALA A 178 -3.11 12.37 -2.17
N GLN A 179 -4.41 12.10 -2.22
CA GLN A 179 -5.41 13.17 -2.45
C GLN A 179 -6.12 13.56 -1.16
N PRO A 180 -6.22 14.86 -0.81
CA PRO A 180 -7.00 15.26 0.35
C PRO A 180 -8.51 15.08 0.05
N ASN A 181 -9.19 14.25 0.85
CA ASN A 181 -10.65 14.21 1.05
C ASN A 181 -11.54 14.39 -0.20
N ARG A 182 -11.33 13.64 -1.29
CA ARG A 182 -12.31 13.57 -2.38
C ARG A 182 -12.85 12.17 -2.51
N HIS A 183 -13.96 11.80 -1.86
CA HIS A 183 -14.62 10.50 -2.10
C HIS A 183 -14.84 10.26 -3.60
N SER A 184 -13.87 9.65 -4.27
CA SER A 184 -13.86 9.44 -5.70
C SER A 184 -13.99 7.95 -5.93
N THR A 185 -15.24 7.55 -6.18
CA THR A 185 -15.62 6.24 -6.68
C THR A 185 -15.00 6.08 -8.07
N VAL A 186 -14.01 5.20 -8.19
CA VAL A 186 -13.46 4.80 -9.50
C VAL A 186 -13.97 3.39 -9.75
N HIS A 187 -14.81 3.23 -10.77
CA HIS A 187 -15.20 1.93 -11.29
C HIS A 187 -14.09 1.44 -12.21
N LEU A 188 -13.30 0.47 -11.76
CA LEU A 188 -12.46 -0.31 -12.66
C LEU A 188 -13.36 -1.26 -13.44
N ARG A 189 -13.70 -0.91 -14.69
CA ARG A 189 -14.25 -1.86 -15.65
C ARG A 189 -13.09 -2.69 -16.20
N ALA A 190 -13.05 -3.97 -15.84
CA ALA A 190 -12.25 -4.94 -16.55
C ALA A 190 -12.89 -5.17 -17.94
N GLY A 191 -12.10 -5.01 -18.99
CA GLY A 191 -12.28 -5.61 -20.32
C GLY A 191 -13.65 -5.47 -21.01
N GLY A 192 -13.73 -4.62 -22.02
CA GLY A 192 -14.80 -4.65 -23.01
C GLY A 192 -14.36 -3.98 -24.30
N ALA A 193 -14.22 -4.77 -25.36
CA ALA A 193 -13.72 -4.38 -26.67
C ALA A 193 -14.45 -3.16 -27.27
N LEU A 194 -13.68 -2.36 -28.01
CA LEU A 194 -14.20 -1.37 -28.94
C LEU A 194 -15.04 -2.08 -30.00
N THR A 195 -16.34 -1.81 -30.03
CA THR A 195 -17.15 -1.94 -31.24
C THR A 195 -17.71 -0.57 -31.55
N HIS A 196 -17.20 0.02 -32.64
CA HIS A 196 -17.88 1.12 -33.31
C HIS A 196 -19.10 0.55 -34.02
N SER A 197 -20.24 1.17 -33.81
CA SER A 197 -21.36 1.15 -34.76
C SER A 197 -21.88 2.57 -34.87
N ALA A 198 -22.16 2.95 -36.11
CA ALA A 198 -22.57 4.27 -36.58
C ALA A 198 -23.82 4.82 -35.88
#